data_AF-A0A8J2KJQ0-F1
#
_entry.id   AF-A0A8J2KJQ0-F1
#
_cell.length_a   1.000
_cell.length_b   1.000
_cell.length_c   1.000
_cell.angle_alpha   90.00
_cell.angle_beta   90.00
_cell.angle_gamma   90.00
#
_symmetry.space_group_name_H-M   'P 1'
#
loop_
_entity.id
_entity.type
_entity.pdbx_description
1 polymer ?
#
loop_
_entity_poly.entity_id
_entity_poly.type
_entity_poly.pdbx_seq_one_letter_code
_entity_poly.pdbx_strand_id
1 'polypeptide(L)'
;MQGNGQFPFPCNHYHENSSNHVIKLTEHIDDRLIPQQAGFRQGKSCTSQATNLIQHIEDGFEKKKITGAVFVDLTAAYDTVNHHLLCKKVYDITQDHNFTTIIKSMLSNRMFYVTHMGKSSRWRRQKNGLPQGSVLAPILFNIYTNDQPIGDQTRHFLYADDLAATAQGDTHIEVQEMLQETLNKLQTYYVDNALRPNPSKTQVCSFHLKNAKAKCTLKLVWGGVQLENCENPKYLGITLDRTLTYKRHCENTKMKVEARNNLLRKLVSTRWGAKPKTLRTTAMALCYSTAEYGCAAWGRSAHVKKIDVALNNTMRIVSGCLRPTSVKHLPRICGIAPPGIRRCVAADVERTKKEQDPRHVMFNQKEVTPRLKSRRSFMKETHEMKVDPVEEREKRWSDLEKTTCYENLANGHELPYVEWLTLNRIRAGCARTAVNLTRWGIQDDVKCPDCGQKQTDDHLLVCGTGTAYTREELWGEMNNRTEGLVQRWKGRI
;
A
#
# COMPACT_ATOMS: atom_id res chain seq x y z
N MET A 1 33.01 27.13 -24.62
CA MET A 1 34.18 26.24 -24.55
C MET A 1 33.92 25.20 -23.49
N GLN A 2 33.83 23.94 -23.92
CA GLN A 2 33.60 22.77 -23.08
C GLN A 2 34.82 22.54 -22.19
N GLY A 3 34.61 22.36 -20.88
CA GLY A 3 35.61 21.88 -19.94
C GLY A 3 35.13 20.56 -19.37
N ASN A 4 35.62 19.45 -19.94
CA ASN A 4 35.46 18.10 -19.42
C ASN A 4 36.29 17.94 -18.14
N GLY A 5 35.62 17.62 -17.03
CA GLY A 5 36.24 17.17 -15.79
C GLY A 5 35.52 15.93 -15.27
N GLN A 6 35.85 14.76 -15.82
CA GLN A 6 35.46 13.46 -15.27
C GLN A 6 36.28 13.20 -14.01
N PHE A 7 35.62 13.19 -12.84
CA PHE A 7 36.13 12.53 -11.64
C PHE A 7 35.61 11.08 -11.63
N PRO A 8 36.48 10.04 -11.68
CA PRO A 8 36.04 8.67 -11.51
C PRO A 8 35.96 8.35 -10.01
N PHE A 9 34.75 8.25 -9.47
CA PHE A 9 34.53 7.56 -8.19
C PHE A 9 34.06 6.13 -8.48
N PRO A 10 34.84 5.08 -8.12
CA PRO A 10 34.36 3.70 -8.23
C PRO A 10 33.40 3.42 -7.06
N CYS A 11 32.10 3.67 -7.25
CA CYS A 11 31.08 3.50 -6.20
C CYS A 11 30.57 2.04 -6.07
N ASN A 12 30.87 1.15 -7.02
CA ASN A 12 30.16 -0.14 -7.09
C ASN A 12 30.71 -1.25 -6.16
N HIS A 13 31.96 -1.18 -5.67
CA HIS A 13 32.51 -2.23 -4.78
C HIS A 13 32.32 -1.97 -3.27
N TYR A 14 32.02 -0.74 -2.86
CA TYR A 14 31.78 -0.42 -1.44
C TYR A 14 30.35 -0.77 -0.99
N HIS A 15 29.38 -0.83 -1.90
CA HIS A 15 27.98 -1.12 -1.57
C HIS A 15 27.70 -2.60 -1.24
N GLU A 16 28.37 -3.56 -1.90
CA GLU A 16 28.15 -5.00 -1.62
C GLU A 16 28.76 -5.43 -0.29
N ASN A 17 29.98 -4.96 0.02
CA ASN A 17 30.63 -5.28 1.30
C ASN A 17 29.97 -4.58 2.48
N SER A 18 29.55 -3.32 2.35
CA SER A 18 28.80 -2.64 3.41
C SER A 18 27.44 -3.29 3.69
N SER A 19 26.75 -3.78 2.65
CA SER A 19 25.48 -4.52 2.81
C SER A 19 25.67 -5.82 3.60
N ASN A 20 26.71 -6.61 3.30
CA ASN A 20 27.00 -7.85 4.03
C ASN A 20 27.34 -7.65 5.51
N HIS A 21 28.05 -6.57 5.85
CA HIS A 21 28.37 -6.26 7.24
C HIS A 21 27.15 -5.73 8.02
N VAL A 22 26.27 -4.96 7.38
CA VAL A 22 24.99 -4.53 7.96
C VAL A 22 24.06 -5.72 8.20
N ILE A 23 24.03 -6.69 7.28
CA ILE A 23 23.23 -7.92 7.42
C ILE A 23 23.69 -8.71 8.66
N LYS A 24 25.00 -8.97 8.80
CA LYS A 24 25.55 -9.69 9.96
C LYS A 24 25.27 -8.98 11.30
N LEU A 25 25.36 -7.64 11.30
CA LEU A 25 25.01 -6.85 12.49
C LEU A 25 23.53 -6.96 12.83
N THR A 26 22.67 -6.92 11.81
CA THR A 26 21.22 -7.01 11.99
C THR A 26 20.85 -8.37 12.60
N GLU A 27 21.40 -9.46 12.09
CA GLU A 27 21.18 -10.81 12.63
C GLU A 27 21.59 -10.92 14.10
N HIS A 28 22.72 -10.32 14.50
CA HIS A 28 23.19 -10.37 15.89
C HIS A 28 22.32 -9.52 16.86
N ILE A 29 21.70 -8.46 16.36
CA ILE A 29 20.94 -7.50 17.19
C ILE A 29 19.45 -7.85 17.23
N ASP A 30 18.89 -8.42 16.16
CA ASP A 30 17.44 -8.59 16.00
C ASP A 30 16.81 -9.40 17.15
N ASP A 31 17.47 -10.47 17.59
CA ASP A 31 17.00 -11.32 18.69
C ASP A 31 17.03 -10.63 20.07
N ARG A 32 17.82 -9.55 20.20
CA ARG A 32 17.90 -8.74 21.43
C ARG A 32 16.92 -7.56 21.41
N LEU A 33 16.27 -7.31 20.26
CA LEU A 33 15.28 -6.25 20.16
C LEU A 33 13.92 -6.68 20.71
N ILE A 34 13.21 -5.76 21.35
CA ILE A 34 11.86 -6.00 21.87
C ILE A 34 10.95 -6.59 20.77
N PRO A 35 10.17 -7.65 21.08
CA PRO A 35 9.37 -8.34 20.07
C PRO A 35 8.38 -7.43 19.33
N GLN A 36 7.87 -6.40 20.02
CA GLN A 36 6.87 -5.45 19.54
C GLN A 36 7.39 -4.48 18.47
N GLN A 37 8.71 -4.23 18.41
CA GLN A 37 9.32 -3.40 17.37
C GLN A 37 9.36 -4.18 16.05
N ALA A 38 8.67 -3.64 15.04
CA ALA A 38 8.59 -4.20 13.69
C ALA A 38 9.29 -3.33 12.63
N GLY A 39 9.63 -2.08 12.96
CA GLY A 39 10.27 -1.15 12.02
C GLY A 39 11.65 -1.61 11.62
N PHE A 40 11.94 -1.60 10.32
CA PHE A 40 13.27 -1.91 9.77
C PHE A 40 13.84 -3.28 10.16
N ARG A 41 12.97 -4.26 10.42
CA ARG A 41 13.35 -5.63 10.77
C ARG A 41 12.93 -6.61 9.68
N GLN A 42 13.74 -7.63 9.46
CA GLN A 42 13.46 -8.63 8.43
C GLN A 42 12.22 -9.45 8.81
N GLY A 43 11.36 -9.77 7.82
CA GLY A 43 10.12 -10.50 8.06
C GLY A 43 9.00 -9.69 8.75
N LYS A 44 9.26 -8.43 9.13
CA LYS A 44 8.31 -7.55 9.82
C LYS A 44 8.01 -6.32 8.94
N SER A 45 6.87 -6.34 8.25
CA SER A 45 6.47 -5.26 7.36
C SER A 45 5.57 -4.23 8.06
N CYS A 46 5.50 -3.03 7.48
CA CYS A 46 4.58 -1.99 7.92
C CYS A 46 3.12 -2.47 7.84
N THR A 47 2.76 -3.18 6.76
CA THR A 47 1.41 -3.73 6.55
C THR A 47 1.10 -4.89 7.49
N SER A 48 2.08 -5.73 7.84
CA SER A 48 1.91 -6.82 8.80
C SER A 48 1.62 -6.26 10.19
N GLN A 49 2.37 -5.23 10.60
CA GLN A 49 2.19 -4.59 11.90
C GLN A 49 0.87 -3.84 12.01
N ALA A 50 0.44 -3.17 10.93
CA ALA A 50 -0.89 -2.57 10.87
C ALA A 50 -2.01 -3.64 10.98
N THR A 51 -1.84 -4.76 10.27
CA THR A 51 -2.79 -5.90 10.34
C THR A 51 -2.83 -6.51 11.73
N ASN A 52 -1.69 -6.58 12.44
CA ASN A 52 -1.60 -7.07 13.82
C ASN A 52 -2.42 -6.21 14.80
N LEU A 53 -2.28 -4.88 14.74
CA LEU A 53 -3.10 -3.95 15.53
C LEU A 53 -4.59 -4.12 15.22
N ILE A 54 -4.93 -4.17 13.93
CA ILE A 54 -6.32 -4.28 13.47
C ILE A 54 -6.93 -5.60 13.93
N GLN A 55 -6.20 -6.71 13.82
CA GLN A 55 -6.66 -8.01 14.30
C GLN A 55 -6.85 -7.99 15.82
N HIS A 56 -5.97 -7.33 16.58
CA HIS A 56 -6.15 -7.15 18.01
C HIS A 56 -7.43 -6.37 18.37
N ILE A 57 -7.77 -5.34 17.59
CA ILE A 57 -9.03 -4.60 17.75
C ILE A 57 -10.24 -5.50 17.41
N GLU A 58 -10.17 -6.27 16.31
CA GLU A 58 -11.22 -7.22 15.94
C GLU A 58 -11.43 -8.31 16.99
N ASP A 59 -10.35 -8.84 17.58
CA ASP A 59 -10.39 -9.77 18.71
C ASP A 59 -11.14 -9.17 19.92
N GLY A 60 -10.96 -7.87 20.16
CA GLY A 60 -11.72 -7.11 21.16
C GLY A 60 -13.22 -7.08 20.86
N PHE A 61 -13.60 -6.90 19.59
CA PHE A 61 -15.00 -6.95 19.17
C PHE A 61 -15.62 -8.33 19.41
N GLU A 62 -14.88 -9.40 19.10
CA GLU A 62 -15.34 -10.78 19.36
C GLU A 62 -15.61 -10.99 20.84
N LYS A 63 -14.71 -10.49 21.71
CA LYS A 63 -14.81 -10.54 23.17
C LYS A 63 -15.77 -9.53 23.80
N LYS A 64 -16.51 -8.74 23.01
CA LYS A 64 -17.41 -7.64 23.46
C LYS A 64 -16.71 -6.52 24.24
N LYS A 65 -15.38 -6.42 24.15
CA LYS A 65 -14.56 -5.41 24.80
C LYS A 65 -14.49 -4.11 24.00
N ILE A 66 -14.12 -3.04 24.69
CA ILE A 66 -13.71 -1.76 24.11
C ILE A 66 -12.19 -1.82 23.97
N THR A 67 -11.67 -1.46 22.80
CA THR A 67 -10.22 -1.30 22.59
C THR A 67 -9.91 0.18 22.48
N GLY A 68 -9.24 0.76 23.48
CA GLY A 68 -8.66 2.09 23.36
C GLY A 68 -7.28 2.00 22.73
N ALA A 69 -6.93 2.99 21.92
CA ALA A 69 -5.61 3.12 21.32
C ALA A 69 -5.10 4.54 21.43
N VAL A 70 -3.81 4.67 21.70
CA VAL A 70 -3.05 5.93 21.61
C VAL A 70 -1.98 5.77 20.54
N PHE A 71 -2.04 6.64 19.54
CA PHE A 71 -1.08 6.74 18.44
C PHE A 71 -0.10 7.87 18.76
N VAL A 72 1.06 7.50 19.30
CA VAL A 72 2.10 8.41 19.77
C VAL A 72 2.89 8.95 18.58
N ASP A 73 3.06 10.27 18.56
CA ASP A 73 3.94 10.99 17.63
C ASP A 73 5.14 11.56 18.40
N LEU A 74 6.35 11.34 17.87
CA LEU A 74 7.58 11.92 18.39
C LEU A 74 8.04 13.07 17.48
N THR A 75 8.45 14.19 18.09
CA THR A 75 8.97 15.33 17.33
C THR A 75 10.39 15.03 16.86
N ALA A 76 10.58 14.91 15.54
CA ALA A 76 11.88 14.76 14.89
C ALA A 76 12.73 13.65 15.55
N ALA A 77 12.13 12.45 15.70
CA ALA A 77 12.67 11.37 16.52
C ALA A 77 14.16 11.07 16.23
N TYR A 78 14.50 10.94 14.94
CA TYR A 78 15.89 10.68 14.51
C TYR A 78 16.83 11.84 14.88
N ASP A 79 16.40 13.09 14.78
CA ASP A 79 17.23 14.27 15.04
C ASP A 79 17.45 14.50 16.55
N THR A 80 16.57 13.95 17.40
CA THR A 80 16.64 14.09 18.85
C THR A 80 17.55 13.06 19.55
N VAL A 81 17.97 12.00 18.85
CA VAL A 81 18.79 10.92 19.42
C VAL A 81 20.06 11.47 20.07
N ASN A 82 20.21 11.25 21.38
CA ASN A 82 21.40 11.67 22.11
C ASN A 82 22.56 10.69 21.85
N HIS A 83 23.69 11.18 21.33
CA HIS A 83 24.82 10.33 20.95
C HIS A 83 25.44 9.58 22.14
N HIS A 84 25.50 10.21 23.32
CA HIS A 84 26.08 9.57 24.51
C HIS A 84 25.21 8.40 24.99
N LEU A 85 23.90 8.62 25.11
CA LEU A 85 22.94 7.57 25.47
C LEU A 85 22.91 6.47 24.42
N LEU A 86 22.97 6.81 23.13
CA LEU A 86 23.03 5.82 22.05
C LEU A 86 24.28 4.94 22.17
N CYS A 87 25.46 5.54 22.34
CA CYS A 87 26.70 4.76 22.51
C CYS A 87 26.62 3.81 23.71
N LYS A 88 26.04 4.27 24.83
CA LYS A 88 25.80 3.41 26.00
C LYS A 88 24.89 2.22 25.64
N LYS A 89 23.72 2.47 25.04
CA LYS A 89 22.77 1.40 24.66
C LYS A 89 23.33 0.44 23.61
N VAL A 90 24.12 0.94 22.66
CA VAL A 90 24.83 0.10 21.69
C VAL A 90 25.80 -0.83 22.40
N TYR A 91 26.58 -0.32 23.35
CA TYR A 91 27.47 -1.15 24.15
C TYR A 91 26.69 -2.16 25.00
N ASP A 92 25.62 -1.73 25.69
CA ASP A 92 24.81 -2.59 26.54
C ASP A 92 24.19 -3.76 25.74
N ILE A 93 23.75 -3.51 24.50
CA ILE A 93 23.20 -4.57 23.63
C ILE A 93 24.29 -5.42 23.01
N THR A 94 25.40 -4.85 22.53
CA THR A 94 26.39 -5.61 21.71
C THR A 94 27.52 -6.22 22.54
N GLN A 95 27.84 -5.63 23.69
CA GLN A 95 29.02 -5.92 24.51
C GLN A 95 30.34 -5.76 23.73
N ASP A 96 30.35 -4.96 22.65
CA ASP A 96 31.51 -4.73 21.80
C ASP A 96 31.96 -3.24 21.86
N HIS A 97 33.10 -3.02 22.50
CA HIS A 97 33.71 -1.70 22.65
C HIS A 97 34.22 -1.13 21.31
N ASN A 98 34.76 -1.97 20.43
CA ASN A 98 35.29 -1.55 19.14
C ASN A 98 34.16 -1.08 18.24
N PHE A 99 33.08 -1.87 18.17
CA PHE A 99 31.89 -1.49 17.44
C PHE A 99 31.30 -0.18 17.95
N THR A 100 31.15 -0.03 19.27
CA THR A 100 30.67 1.20 19.89
C THR A 100 31.56 2.41 19.55
N THR A 101 32.87 2.22 19.51
CA THR A 101 33.85 3.26 19.14
C THR A 101 33.69 3.69 17.68
N ILE A 102 33.45 2.74 16.77
CA ILE A 102 33.15 3.03 15.36
C ILE A 102 31.87 3.85 15.23
N ILE A 103 30.79 3.46 15.92
CA ILE A 103 29.53 4.21 15.92
C ILE A 103 29.73 5.63 16.47
N LYS A 104 30.46 5.77 17.58
CA LYS A 104 30.80 7.09 18.16
C LYS A 104 31.56 7.96 17.17
N SER A 105 32.55 7.40 16.48
CA SER A 105 33.34 8.11 15.47
C SER A 105 32.47 8.56 14.30
N MET A 106 31.59 7.68 13.80
CA MET A 106 30.65 7.97 12.70
C MET A 106 29.70 9.13 13.01
N LEU A 107 29.28 9.28 14.27
CA LEU A 107 28.35 10.33 14.70
C LEU A 107 29.05 11.63 15.12
N SER A 108 30.35 11.57 15.43
CA SER A 108 31.12 12.71 15.95
C SER A 108 31.52 13.71 14.85
N ASN A 109 31.72 14.97 15.26
CA ASN A 109 32.27 16.06 14.42
C ASN A 109 31.55 16.30 13.08
N ARG A 110 30.29 15.89 12.96
CA ARG A 110 29.48 16.16 11.77
C ARG A 110 29.11 17.64 11.69
N MET A 111 29.36 18.23 10.54
CA MET A 111 29.02 19.61 10.23
C MET A 111 27.98 19.64 9.11
N PHE A 112 27.03 20.57 9.18
CA PHE A 112 26.05 20.80 8.12
C PHE A 112 25.84 22.30 7.91
N TYR A 113 25.36 22.66 6.73
CA TYR A 113 24.83 23.97 6.39
C TYR A 113 23.61 23.77 5.48
N VAL A 114 22.78 24.80 5.35
CA VAL A 114 21.58 24.76 4.51
C VAL A 114 21.73 25.80 3.41
N THR A 115 21.43 25.41 2.17
CA THR A 115 21.33 26.33 1.04
C THR A 115 19.87 26.53 0.67
N HIS A 116 19.42 27.77 0.64
CA HIS A 116 18.08 28.13 0.22
C HIS A 116 18.14 29.31 -0.75
N MET A 117 17.53 29.16 -1.93
CA MET A 117 17.52 30.17 -3.00
C MET A 117 18.92 30.75 -3.31
N GLY A 118 19.93 29.87 -3.42
CA GLY A 118 21.31 30.27 -3.74
C GLY A 118 22.10 30.90 -2.60
N LYS A 119 21.53 31.02 -1.39
CA LYS A 119 22.24 31.50 -0.19
C LYS A 119 22.50 30.35 0.77
N SER A 120 23.73 30.24 1.27
CA SER A 120 24.15 29.21 2.22
C SER A 120 24.25 29.77 3.65
N SER A 121 23.80 28.99 4.62
CA SER A 121 24.01 29.30 6.03
C SER A 121 25.47 29.09 6.43
N ARG A 122 25.86 29.62 7.59
CA ARG A 122 27.09 29.19 8.25
C ARG A 122 27.07 27.70 8.57
N TRP A 123 28.25 27.09 8.59
CA TRP A 123 28.44 25.73 9.08
C TRP A 123 28.03 25.60 10.55
N ARG A 124 27.33 24.52 10.87
CA ARG A 124 26.88 24.16 12.22
C ARG A 124 27.29 22.74 12.55
N ARG A 125 27.69 22.52 13.79
CA ARG A 125 27.99 21.17 14.30
C ARG A 125 26.70 20.48 14.72
N GLN A 126 26.47 19.28 14.22
CA GLN A 126 25.38 18.42 14.65
C GLN A 126 25.78 17.74 15.97
N LYS A 127 25.11 18.10 17.07
CA LYS A 127 25.39 17.55 18.41
C LYS A 127 24.55 16.32 18.76
N ASN A 128 23.36 16.22 18.18
CA ASN A 128 22.41 15.13 18.37
C ASN A 128 21.91 14.66 17.02
N GLY A 129 21.32 13.48 17.04
CA GLY A 129 20.56 12.92 15.95
C GLY A 129 21.33 11.93 15.10
N LEU A 130 20.58 11.08 14.43
CA LEU A 130 21.09 10.10 13.50
C LEU A 130 21.13 10.71 12.09
N PRO A 131 22.14 10.36 11.29
CA PRO A 131 22.23 10.85 9.92
C PRO A 131 21.13 10.26 9.05
N GLN A 132 20.18 11.10 8.64
CA GLN A 132 19.14 10.73 7.68
C GLN A 132 19.80 10.28 6.36
N GLY A 133 19.36 9.13 5.84
CA GLY A 133 19.96 8.48 4.66
C GLY A 133 21.13 7.54 4.97
N SER A 134 21.59 7.45 6.22
CA SER A 134 22.53 6.39 6.61
C SER A 134 21.83 5.03 6.70
N VAL A 135 22.47 4.00 6.15
CA VAL A 135 22.00 2.60 6.21
C VAL A 135 21.88 2.09 7.65
N LEU A 136 22.73 2.59 8.57
CA LEU A 136 22.74 2.18 9.98
C LEU A 136 21.76 2.95 10.87
N ALA A 137 21.29 4.13 10.44
CA ALA A 137 20.42 4.96 11.27
C ALA A 137 19.16 4.23 11.74
N PRO A 138 18.46 3.44 10.91
CA PRO A 138 17.27 2.71 11.37
C PRO A 138 17.55 1.68 12.46
N ILE A 139 18.65 0.93 12.35
CA ILE A 139 19.05 -0.08 13.34
C ILE A 139 19.46 0.61 14.65
N LEU A 140 20.23 1.69 14.57
CA LEU A 140 20.63 2.48 15.74
C LEU A 140 19.43 3.09 16.45
N PHE A 141 18.40 3.52 15.72
CA PHE A 141 17.16 4.00 16.31
C PHE A 141 16.43 2.87 17.05
N ASN A 142 16.32 1.68 16.46
CA ASN A 142 15.72 0.53 17.13
C ASN A 142 16.46 0.15 18.43
N ILE A 143 17.80 0.18 18.43
CA ILE A 143 18.62 -0.01 19.65
C ILE A 143 18.32 1.08 20.68
N TYR A 144 18.22 2.33 20.23
CA TYR A 144 17.98 3.47 21.11
C TYR A 144 16.67 3.36 21.89
N THR A 145 15.61 2.89 21.23
CA THR A 145 14.28 2.74 21.80
C THR A 145 14.00 1.35 22.35
N ASN A 146 15.01 0.47 22.41
CA ASN A 146 14.79 -0.95 22.68
C ASN A 146 14.26 -1.24 24.08
N ASP A 147 14.64 -0.41 25.05
CA ASP A 147 14.26 -0.52 26.47
C ASP A 147 13.00 0.29 26.81
N GLN A 148 12.21 0.68 25.81
CA GLN A 148 10.96 1.40 26.05
C GLN A 148 9.99 0.54 26.88
N PRO A 149 9.36 1.09 27.94
CA PRO A 149 8.45 0.34 28.79
C PRO A 149 7.24 -0.15 27.99
N ILE A 150 6.88 -1.41 28.21
CA ILE A 150 5.66 -2.06 27.70
C ILE A 150 4.78 -2.31 28.93
N GLY A 151 3.57 -1.73 28.96
CA GLY A 151 2.68 -1.89 30.12
C GLY A 151 2.03 -3.27 30.16
N ASP A 152 1.97 -3.89 31.34
CA ASP A 152 1.48 -5.27 31.53
C ASP A 152 0.03 -5.49 31.05
N GLN A 153 -0.81 -4.46 31.17
CA GLN A 153 -2.21 -4.48 30.76
C GLN A 153 -2.44 -3.89 29.36
N THR A 154 -1.37 -3.56 28.65
CA THR A 154 -1.42 -2.92 27.34
C THR A 154 -0.65 -3.73 26.30
N ARG A 155 -1.02 -3.55 25.04
CA ARG A 155 -0.28 -4.11 23.90
C ARG A 155 0.28 -2.97 23.07
N HIS A 156 1.56 -3.09 22.72
CA HIS A 156 2.27 -2.07 21.94
C HIS A 156 2.56 -2.61 20.55
N PHE A 157 2.37 -1.75 19.55
CA PHE A 157 2.69 -2.00 18.16
C PHE A 157 3.64 -0.89 17.72
N LEU A 158 4.91 -1.22 17.60
CA LEU A 158 5.97 -0.28 17.25
C LEU A 158 6.40 -0.49 15.80
N TYR A 159 6.60 0.59 15.08
CA TYR A 159 7.25 0.60 13.78
C TYR A 159 8.18 1.82 13.71
N ALA A 160 9.43 1.62 14.08
CA ALA A 160 10.39 2.70 14.30
C ALA A 160 9.87 3.69 15.34
N ASP A 161 9.65 4.94 14.97
CA ASP A 161 9.12 6.02 15.80
C ASP A 161 7.59 6.02 15.92
N ASP A 162 6.87 5.33 15.01
CA ASP A 162 5.43 5.15 15.13
C ASP A 162 5.11 4.14 16.25
N LEU A 163 4.41 4.59 17.30
CA LEU A 163 3.90 3.73 18.38
C LEU A 163 2.37 3.78 18.40
N ALA A 164 1.74 2.61 18.39
CA ALA A 164 0.36 2.43 18.85
C ALA A 164 0.34 1.62 20.15
N ALA A 165 -0.10 2.23 21.25
CA ALA A 165 -0.35 1.54 22.52
C ALA A 165 -1.85 1.31 22.71
N THR A 166 -2.26 0.10 23.05
CA THR A 166 -3.68 -0.27 23.17
C THR A 166 -4.01 -0.94 24.49
N ALA A 167 -5.22 -0.72 24.99
CA ALA A 167 -5.78 -1.43 26.14
C ALA A 167 -7.20 -1.94 25.84
N GLN A 168 -7.58 -3.07 26.45
CA GLN A 168 -8.90 -3.68 26.26
C GLN A 168 -9.64 -3.89 27.59
N GLY A 169 -10.81 -3.27 27.73
CA GLY A 169 -11.64 -3.34 28.93
C GLY A 169 -13.13 -3.41 28.61
N ASP A 170 -13.96 -3.61 29.63
CA ASP A 170 -15.41 -3.66 29.49
C ASP A 170 -16.02 -2.25 29.49
N THR A 171 -15.35 -1.32 30.17
CA THR A 171 -15.72 0.09 30.27
C THR A 171 -14.65 1.03 29.69
N HIS A 172 -15.05 2.25 29.33
CA HIS A 172 -14.10 3.27 28.87
C HIS A 172 -13.18 3.76 30.00
N ILE A 173 -13.63 3.66 31.25
CA ILE A 173 -12.86 4.09 32.43
C ILE A 173 -11.67 3.15 32.64
N GLU A 174 -11.90 1.84 32.68
CA GLU A 174 -10.81 0.84 32.75
C GLU A 174 -9.77 1.04 31.64
N VAL A 175 -10.24 1.20 30.39
CA VAL A 175 -9.37 1.44 29.24
C VAL A 175 -8.57 2.73 29.39
N GLN A 176 -9.20 3.78 29.89
CA GLN A 176 -8.54 5.06 30.13
C GLN A 176 -7.46 4.95 31.22
N GLU A 177 -7.74 4.29 32.33
CA GLU A 177 -6.78 4.09 33.43
C GLU A 177 -5.54 3.33 32.96
N MET A 178 -5.73 2.20 32.27
CA MET A 178 -4.64 1.39 31.72
C MET A 178 -3.77 2.20 30.74
N LEU A 179 -4.39 2.96 29.84
CA LEU A 179 -3.64 3.78 28.87
C LEU A 179 -2.95 4.97 29.53
N GLN A 180 -3.57 5.59 30.54
CA GLN A 180 -2.98 6.71 31.26
C GLN A 180 -1.74 6.28 32.04
N GLU A 181 -1.77 5.11 32.68
CA GLU A 181 -0.60 4.54 33.34
C GLU A 181 0.56 4.30 32.35
N THR A 182 0.25 3.72 31.18
CA THR A 182 1.24 3.52 30.12
C THR A 182 1.83 4.85 29.61
N LEU A 183 0.99 5.88 29.40
CA LEU A 183 1.46 7.21 29.00
C LEU A 183 2.36 7.87 30.04
N ASN A 184 2.08 7.69 31.33
CA ASN A 184 2.91 8.20 32.41
C ASN A 184 4.30 7.53 32.39
N LYS A 185 4.37 6.21 32.21
CA LYS A 185 5.64 5.47 32.08
C LYS A 185 6.42 5.92 30.85
N LEU A 186 5.75 6.08 29.71
CA LEU A 186 6.35 6.57 28.47
C LEU A 186 6.84 8.02 28.59
N GLN A 187 6.12 8.88 29.33
CA GLN A 187 6.55 10.26 29.57
C GLN A 187 7.92 10.31 30.25
N THR A 188 8.07 9.59 31.36
CA THR A 188 9.34 9.51 32.10
C THR A 188 10.43 8.95 31.18
N TYR A 189 10.16 7.83 30.52
CA TYR A 189 11.11 7.20 29.61
C TYR A 189 11.58 8.14 28.49
N TYR A 190 10.67 8.84 27.81
CA TYR A 190 11.05 9.73 26.71
C TYR A 190 11.87 10.92 27.19
N VAL A 191 11.56 11.49 28.35
CA VAL A 191 12.37 12.57 28.95
C VAL A 191 13.78 12.08 29.26
N ASP A 192 13.90 10.93 29.93
CA ASP A 192 15.19 10.34 30.32
C ASP A 192 16.04 9.95 29.10
N ASN A 193 15.36 9.56 28.01
CA ASN A 193 16.00 9.22 26.74
C ASN A 193 16.10 10.40 25.76
N ALA A 194 15.94 11.65 26.23
CA ALA A 194 16.05 12.86 25.41
C ALA A 194 15.16 12.87 24.13
N LEU A 195 14.09 12.07 24.13
CA LEU A 195 13.07 12.05 23.09
C LEU A 195 11.98 13.06 23.42
N ARG A 196 11.34 13.60 22.39
CA ARG A 196 10.36 14.68 22.53
C ARG A 196 8.98 14.19 22.12
N PRO A 197 8.13 13.75 23.06
CA PRO A 197 6.76 13.40 22.75
C PRO A 197 6.02 14.62 22.20
N ASN A 198 5.07 14.39 21.32
CA ASN A 198 4.25 15.43 20.71
C ASN A 198 2.77 15.23 21.07
N PRO A 199 2.32 15.68 22.26
CA PRO A 199 0.93 15.53 22.68
C PRO A 199 -0.07 16.12 21.68
N SER A 200 0.30 17.20 20.97
CA SER A 200 -0.58 17.88 20.00
C SER A 200 -0.85 17.07 18.72
N LYS A 201 0.06 16.16 18.34
CA LYS A 201 -0.13 15.25 17.20
C LYS A 201 -0.45 13.82 17.62
N THR A 202 -0.34 13.53 18.91
CA THR A 202 -0.70 12.23 19.47
C THR A 202 -2.22 12.09 19.49
N GLN A 203 -2.72 11.03 18.88
CA GLN A 203 -4.15 10.82 18.70
C GLN A 203 -4.66 9.66 19.55
N VAL A 204 -5.87 9.80 20.05
CA VAL A 204 -6.56 8.76 20.83
C VAL A 204 -7.80 8.31 20.09
N CYS A 205 -8.10 7.02 20.13
CA CYS A 205 -9.34 6.48 19.56
C CYS A 205 -9.88 5.33 20.40
N SER A 206 -11.20 5.21 20.45
CA SER A 206 -11.91 4.10 21.08
C SER A 206 -12.60 3.26 20.00
N PHE A 207 -12.25 1.98 19.91
CA PHE A 207 -12.82 1.03 18.97
C PHE A 207 -13.80 0.10 19.70
N HIS A 208 -15.07 0.10 19.29
CA HIS A 208 -16.09 -0.78 19.85
C HIS A 208 -17.37 -0.80 18.99
N LEU A 209 -18.19 -1.84 19.17
CA LEU A 209 -19.49 -1.97 18.49
C LEU A 209 -20.69 -1.39 19.30
N LYS A 210 -20.45 -0.88 20.51
CA LYS A 210 -21.49 -0.31 21.39
C LYS A 210 -22.01 1.04 20.86
N ASN A 211 -23.01 1.05 19.98
CA ASN A 211 -23.54 2.28 19.34
C ASN A 211 -24.05 3.34 20.33
N ALA A 212 -24.68 2.93 21.44
CA ALA A 212 -25.12 3.85 22.49
C ALA A 212 -23.97 4.67 23.10
N LYS A 213 -22.73 4.17 23.02
CA LYS A 213 -21.53 4.84 23.52
C LYS A 213 -20.69 5.47 22.40
N ALA A 214 -21.23 5.65 21.19
CA ALA A 214 -20.43 6.13 20.05
C ALA A 214 -19.82 7.54 20.24
N LYS A 215 -20.43 8.37 21.10
CA LYS A 215 -19.92 9.71 21.45
C LYS A 215 -19.02 9.72 22.70
N CYS A 216 -18.78 8.56 23.31
CA CYS A 216 -17.92 8.47 24.49
C CYS A 216 -16.46 8.61 24.06
N THR A 217 -15.75 9.54 24.70
CA THR A 217 -14.35 9.83 24.43
C THR A 217 -13.47 9.39 25.61
N LEU A 218 -12.21 9.07 25.32
CA LEU A 218 -11.20 8.77 26.34
C LEU A 218 -10.54 10.08 26.77
N LYS A 219 -10.58 10.40 28.07
CA LYS A 219 -9.99 11.62 28.63
C LYS A 219 -8.56 11.34 29.11
N LEU A 220 -7.65 11.23 28.16
CA LEU A 220 -6.22 11.03 28.43
C LEU A 220 -5.49 12.37 28.43
N VAL A 221 -4.53 12.52 29.35
CA VAL A 221 -3.67 13.70 29.47
C VAL A 221 -2.22 13.27 29.36
N TRP A 222 -1.43 13.97 28.53
CA TRP A 222 -0.01 13.69 28.36
C TRP A 222 0.80 14.99 28.33
N GLY A 223 1.82 15.10 29.19
CA GLY A 223 2.60 16.33 29.33
C GLY A 223 1.75 17.56 29.71
N GLY A 224 0.66 17.37 30.46
CA GLY A 224 -0.29 18.44 30.82
C GLY A 224 -1.29 18.83 29.72
N VAL A 225 -1.26 18.18 28.56
CA VAL A 225 -2.17 18.44 27.43
C VAL A 225 -3.20 17.32 27.32
N GLN A 226 -4.48 17.67 27.20
CA GLN A 226 -5.52 16.69 26.90
C GLN A 226 -5.40 16.23 25.44
N LEU A 227 -5.30 14.91 25.25
CA LEU A 227 -5.09 14.34 23.92
C LEU A 227 -6.37 14.39 23.06
N GLU A 228 -6.17 14.63 21.76
CA GLU A 228 -7.27 14.70 20.79
C GLU A 228 -7.87 13.31 20.54
N ASN A 229 -9.20 13.19 20.67
CA ASN A 229 -9.91 12.00 20.25
C ASN A 229 -10.20 12.09 18.74
N CYS A 230 -9.50 11.29 17.95
CA CYS A 230 -9.68 11.26 16.50
C CYS A 230 -10.68 10.16 16.12
N GLU A 231 -11.73 10.50 15.37
CA GLU A 231 -12.68 9.50 14.86
C GLU A 231 -12.08 8.59 13.79
N ASN A 232 -11.11 9.12 13.03
CA ASN A 232 -10.50 8.44 11.89
C ASN A 232 -8.96 8.45 11.98
N PRO A 233 -8.37 7.84 13.02
CA PRO A 233 -6.92 7.87 13.20
C PRO A 233 -6.24 7.13 12.05
N LYS A 234 -5.05 7.59 11.69
CA LYS A 234 -4.24 6.97 10.64
C LYS A 234 -3.03 6.30 11.27
N TYR A 235 -2.89 5.00 11.05
CA TYR A 235 -1.74 4.22 11.50
C TYR A 235 -1.12 3.50 10.32
N LEU A 236 0.18 3.69 10.10
CA LEU A 236 0.94 2.98 9.06
C LEU A 236 0.26 3.02 7.68
N GLY A 237 -0.27 4.19 7.31
CA GLY A 237 -0.93 4.42 6.02
C GLY A 237 -2.40 4.00 5.94
N ILE A 238 -2.96 3.31 6.94
CA ILE A 238 -4.35 2.86 6.98
C ILE A 238 -5.18 3.79 7.86
N THR A 239 -6.31 4.29 7.33
CA THR A 239 -7.27 5.10 8.11
C THR A 239 -8.29 4.18 8.78
N LEU A 240 -8.39 4.23 10.10
CA LEU A 240 -9.31 3.41 10.87
C LEU A 240 -10.59 4.18 11.17
N ASP A 241 -11.61 3.48 11.66
CA ASP A 241 -12.80 4.08 12.27
C ASP A 241 -13.24 3.23 13.46
N ARG A 242 -14.07 3.79 14.35
CA ARG A 242 -14.55 3.13 15.59
C ARG A 242 -14.95 1.66 15.40
N THR A 243 -15.51 1.32 14.24
CA THR A 243 -16.03 0.00 13.93
C THR A 243 -15.29 -0.71 12.81
N LEU A 244 -14.14 -0.22 12.36
CA LEU A 244 -13.36 -0.79 11.26
C LEU A 244 -14.21 -1.06 9.99
N THR A 245 -15.04 -0.09 9.58
CA THR A 245 -15.73 -0.14 8.27
C THR A 245 -14.79 0.17 7.12
N TYR A 246 -13.73 0.94 7.38
CA TYR A 246 -12.78 1.46 6.40
C TYR A 246 -13.43 2.35 5.33
N LYS A 247 -14.61 2.95 5.61
CA LYS A 247 -15.31 3.81 4.64
C LYS A 247 -14.44 4.97 4.19
N ARG A 248 -13.88 5.73 5.14
CA ARG A 248 -13.01 6.88 4.87
C ARG A 248 -11.71 6.45 4.19
N HIS A 249 -11.11 5.33 4.62
CA HIS A 249 -9.93 4.75 3.98
C HIS A 249 -10.18 4.44 2.50
N CYS A 250 -11.29 3.76 2.19
CA CYS A 250 -11.63 3.40 0.82
C CYS A 250 -11.90 4.64 -0.05
N GLU A 251 -12.52 5.68 0.50
CA GLU A 251 -12.72 6.97 -0.18
C GLU A 251 -11.39 7.67 -0.47
N ASN A 252 -10.49 7.74 0.51
CA ASN A 252 -9.17 8.33 0.35
C ASN A 252 -8.31 7.56 -0.66
N THR A 253 -8.36 6.23 -0.61
CA THR A 253 -7.63 5.35 -1.56
C THR A 253 -8.20 5.49 -2.97
N LYS A 254 -9.53 5.56 -3.13
CA LYS A 254 -10.16 5.85 -4.43
C LYS A 254 -9.63 7.18 -5.00
N MET A 255 -9.63 8.26 -4.23
CA MET A 255 -9.14 9.56 -4.68
C MET A 255 -7.65 9.50 -5.08
N LYS A 256 -6.83 8.78 -4.32
CA LYS A 256 -5.41 8.55 -4.64
C LYS A 256 -5.23 7.80 -5.96
N VAL A 257 -6.05 6.78 -6.23
CA VAL A 257 -6.04 6.03 -7.51
C VAL A 257 -6.53 6.91 -8.65
N GLU A 258 -7.57 7.72 -8.45
CA GLU A 258 -8.06 8.66 -9.47
C GLU A 258 -7.02 9.71 -9.84
N ALA A 259 -6.27 10.24 -8.87
CA ALA A 259 -5.16 11.15 -9.13
C ALA A 259 -4.07 10.48 -10.00
N ARG A 260 -3.75 9.21 -9.73
CA ARG A 260 -2.78 8.42 -10.53
C ARG A 260 -3.31 8.07 -11.90
N ASN A 261 -4.61 7.82 -12.04
CA ASN A 261 -5.25 7.67 -13.34
C ASN A 261 -5.12 8.93 -14.19
N ASN A 262 -5.13 10.12 -13.58
CA ASN A 262 -4.89 11.35 -14.32
C ASN A 262 -3.45 11.46 -14.83
N LEU A 263 -2.47 10.90 -14.09
CA LEU A 263 -1.10 10.76 -14.59
C LEU A 263 -1.02 9.74 -15.72
N LEU A 264 -1.64 8.57 -15.56
CA LEU A 264 -1.68 7.52 -16.58
C LEU A 264 -2.35 8.01 -17.88
N ARG A 265 -3.40 8.83 -17.77
CA ARG A 265 -4.05 9.48 -18.92
C ARG A 265 -3.11 10.40 -19.71
N LYS A 266 -2.03 10.92 -19.12
CA LYS A 266 -1.04 11.72 -19.87
C LYS A 266 -0.19 10.88 -20.82
N LEU A 267 -0.24 9.55 -20.71
CA LEU A 267 0.51 8.64 -21.58
C LEU A 267 -0.31 8.13 -22.77
N VAL A 268 -1.59 8.52 -22.86
CA VAL A 268 -2.51 8.05 -23.90
C VAL A 268 -3.44 9.16 -24.39
N SER A 269 -3.90 9.02 -25.62
CA SER A 269 -4.90 9.87 -26.27
C SER A 269 -5.70 9.02 -27.25
N THR A 270 -6.67 9.64 -27.93
CA THR A 270 -7.43 8.98 -29.00
C THR A 270 -6.60 8.77 -30.27
N ARG A 271 -5.53 9.55 -30.47
CA ARG A 271 -4.70 9.53 -31.69
C ARG A 271 -3.27 9.04 -31.48
N TRP A 272 -2.85 8.83 -30.23
CA TRP A 272 -1.51 8.37 -29.88
C TRP A 272 -1.53 7.74 -28.49
N GLY A 273 -0.50 6.98 -28.13
CA GLY A 273 -0.31 6.50 -26.77
C GLY A 273 0.94 5.65 -26.63
N ALA A 274 1.38 5.45 -25.39
CA ALA A 274 2.44 4.51 -25.08
C ALA A 274 2.02 3.06 -25.38
N LYS A 275 3.01 2.18 -25.55
CA LYS A 275 2.76 0.75 -25.80
C LYS A 275 1.93 0.13 -24.65
N PRO A 276 1.01 -0.81 -24.95
CA PRO A 276 0.16 -1.47 -23.94
C PRO A 276 0.95 -2.07 -22.76
N LYS A 277 2.11 -2.69 -23.03
CA LYS A 277 3.00 -3.24 -22.01
C LYS A 277 3.50 -2.16 -21.03
N THR A 278 3.91 -1.01 -21.55
CA THR A 278 4.32 0.15 -20.74
C THR A 278 3.17 0.64 -19.87
N LEU A 279 1.98 0.83 -20.47
CA LEU A 279 0.79 1.29 -19.74
C LEU A 279 0.37 0.34 -18.62
N ARG A 280 0.38 -0.97 -18.89
CA ARG A 280 0.10 -2.01 -17.88
C ARG A 280 1.11 -1.93 -16.74
N THR A 281 2.41 -1.89 -17.04
CA THR A 281 3.45 -1.78 -16.01
C THR A 281 3.29 -0.51 -15.17
N THR A 282 3.05 0.64 -15.81
CA THR A 282 2.79 1.90 -15.10
C THR A 282 1.52 1.83 -14.24
N ALA A 283 0.45 1.23 -14.74
CA ALA A 283 -0.78 1.03 -13.99
C ALA A 283 -0.57 0.14 -12.76
N MET A 284 0.18 -0.96 -12.90
CA MET A 284 0.54 -1.84 -11.79
C MET A 284 1.38 -1.10 -10.74
N ALA A 285 2.41 -0.37 -11.18
CA ALA A 285 3.35 0.32 -10.32
C ALA A 285 2.74 1.52 -9.60
N LEU A 286 1.82 2.27 -10.22
CA LEU A 286 1.24 3.48 -9.63
C LEU A 286 -0.13 3.22 -9.00
N CYS A 287 -1.08 2.66 -9.78
CA CYS A 287 -2.48 2.54 -9.37
C CYS A 287 -2.71 1.32 -8.47
N TYR A 288 -2.32 0.12 -8.91
CA TYR A 288 -2.57 -1.11 -8.15
C TYR A 288 -1.74 -1.17 -6.87
N SER A 289 -0.46 -0.79 -6.90
CA SER A 289 0.38 -0.70 -5.68
C SER A 289 -0.26 0.12 -4.56
N THR A 290 -0.93 1.22 -4.92
CA THR A 290 -1.63 2.09 -3.96
C THR A 290 -2.97 1.52 -3.54
N ALA A 291 -3.67 0.87 -4.47
CA ALA A 291 -4.96 0.24 -4.21
C ALA A 291 -4.84 -1.07 -3.44
N GLU A 292 -3.67 -1.71 -3.38
CA GLU A 292 -3.46 -3.01 -2.71
C GLU A 292 -2.70 -2.85 -1.39
N TYR A 293 -2.11 -1.68 -1.13
CA TYR A 293 -1.37 -1.42 0.10
C TYR A 293 -2.21 -1.68 1.36
N GLY A 294 -1.75 -2.61 2.21
CA GLY A 294 -2.41 -2.98 3.46
C GLY A 294 -3.74 -3.73 3.30
N CYS A 295 -4.06 -4.27 2.11
CA CYS A 295 -5.35 -4.90 1.86
C CYS A 295 -5.62 -6.15 2.71
N ALA A 296 -4.58 -6.78 3.27
CA ALA A 296 -4.74 -7.82 4.28
C ALA A 296 -5.61 -7.36 5.46
N ALA A 297 -5.55 -6.07 5.81
CA ALA A 297 -6.29 -5.49 6.92
C ALA A 297 -7.68 -4.98 6.54
N TRP A 298 -7.83 -4.32 5.39
CA TRP A 298 -9.07 -3.60 5.01
C TRP A 298 -9.79 -4.16 3.78
N GLY A 299 -9.18 -5.08 3.03
CA GLY A 299 -9.63 -5.55 1.71
C GLY A 299 -10.99 -6.24 1.70
N ARG A 300 -11.46 -6.72 2.86
CA ARG A 300 -12.78 -7.36 3.06
C ARG A 300 -13.89 -6.38 3.43
N SER A 301 -13.60 -5.06 3.42
CA SER A 301 -14.61 -4.03 3.67
C SER A 301 -15.72 -4.04 2.63
N ALA A 302 -16.96 -3.79 3.06
CA ALA A 302 -18.10 -3.58 2.16
C ALA A 302 -17.93 -2.36 1.23
N HIS A 303 -17.04 -1.41 1.58
CA HIS A 303 -16.78 -0.20 0.80
C HIS A 303 -15.69 -0.36 -0.27
N VAL A 304 -15.07 -1.55 -0.36
CA VAL A 304 -13.96 -1.83 -1.29
C VAL A 304 -14.33 -1.57 -2.76
N LYS A 305 -15.60 -1.77 -3.12
CA LYS A 305 -16.13 -1.51 -4.47
C LYS A 305 -15.87 -0.08 -4.96
N LYS A 306 -15.72 0.90 -4.05
CA LYS A 306 -15.36 2.28 -4.41
C LYS A 306 -13.98 2.35 -5.09
N ILE A 307 -13.02 1.55 -4.62
CA ILE A 307 -11.68 1.44 -5.19
C ILE A 307 -11.74 0.69 -6.52
N ASP A 308 -12.56 -0.37 -6.60
CA ASP A 308 -12.71 -1.16 -7.82
C ASP A 308 -13.24 -0.32 -8.99
N VAL A 309 -14.14 0.62 -8.74
CA VAL A 309 -14.60 1.57 -9.76
C VAL A 309 -13.44 2.40 -10.32
N ALA A 310 -12.50 2.85 -9.47
CA ALA A 310 -11.32 3.58 -9.92
C ALA A 310 -10.30 2.68 -10.65
N LEU A 311 -10.16 1.42 -10.24
CA LEU A 311 -9.32 0.43 -10.93
C LEU A 311 -9.91 0.02 -12.28
N ASN A 312 -11.23 -0.07 -12.41
CA ASN A 312 -11.90 -0.28 -13.70
C ASN A 312 -11.58 0.85 -14.67
N ASN A 313 -11.56 2.10 -14.19
CA ASN A 313 -11.11 3.24 -15.00
C ASN A 313 -9.61 3.15 -15.35
N THR A 314 -8.78 2.60 -14.47
CA THR A 314 -7.36 2.32 -14.75
C THR A 314 -7.24 1.36 -15.94
N MET A 315 -7.94 0.22 -15.87
CA MET A 315 -7.94 -0.77 -16.95
C MET A 315 -8.49 -0.20 -18.26
N ARG A 316 -9.51 0.66 -18.22
CA ARG A 316 -10.01 1.36 -19.43
C ARG A 316 -8.95 2.24 -20.08
N ILE A 317 -8.06 2.87 -19.31
CA ILE A 317 -6.96 3.68 -19.86
C ILE A 317 -5.94 2.76 -20.55
N VAL A 318 -5.58 1.66 -19.90
CA VAL A 318 -4.63 0.66 -20.45
C VAL A 318 -5.18 0.01 -21.73
N SER A 319 -6.47 -0.34 -21.75
CA SER A 319 -7.10 -0.98 -22.90
C SER A 319 -7.57 0.01 -23.98
N GLY A 320 -7.79 1.28 -23.65
CA GLY A 320 -8.46 2.22 -24.56
C GLY A 320 -9.96 1.93 -24.79
N CYS A 321 -10.55 1.00 -24.01
CA CYS A 321 -11.98 0.71 -24.02
C CYS A 321 -12.80 1.91 -23.52
N LEU A 322 -14.01 2.03 -24.04
CA LEU A 322 -14.92 3.11 -23.68
C LEU A 322 -15.56 2.85 -22.31
N ARG A 323 -16.13 3.90 -21.70
CA ARG A 323 -16.81 3.81 -20.40
C ARG A 323 -17.94 2.76 -20.36
N PRO A 324 -18.76 2.56 -21.42
CA PRO A 324 -19.84 1.57 -21.42
C PRO A 324 -19.38 0.12 -21.54
N THR A 325 -18.11 -0.15 -21.90
CA THR A 325 -17.62 -1.52 -22.08
C THR A 325 -17.79 -2.32 -20.79
N SER A 326 -18.30 -3.56 -20.89
CA SER A 326 -18.50 -4.43 -19.73
C SER A 326 -17.22 -4.61 -18.91
N VAL A 327 -17.33 -4.53 -17.59
CA VAL A 327 -16.20 -4.66 -16.66
C VAL A 327 -15.54 -6.04 -16.75
N LYS A 328 -16.29 -7.07 -17.17
CA LYS A 328 -15.76 -8.43 -17.33
C LYS A 328 -14.65 -8.54 -18.39
N HIS A 329 -14.69 -7.71 -19.44
CA HIS A 329 -13.67 -7.75 -20.48
C HIS A 329 -12.36 -7.07 -20.05
N LEU A 330 -12.41 -6.10 -19.13
CA LEU A 330 -11.25 -5.27 -18.80
C LEU A 330 -10.08 -6.06 -18.20
N PRO A 331 -10.28 -6.94 -17.19
CA PRO A 331 -9.23 -7.81 -16.67
C PRO A 331 -8.55 -8.62 -17.76
N ARG A 332 -9.34 -9.26 -18.64
CA ARG A 332 -8.85 -10.16 -19.69
C ARG A 332 -8.03 -9.41 -20.74
N ILE A 333 -8.49 -8.23 -21.15
CA ILE A 333 -7.76 -7.39 -22.11
C ILE A 333 -6.43 -6.92 -21.51
N CYS A 334 -6.47 -6.42 -20.27
CA CYS A 334 -5.30 -5.85 -19.63
C CYS A 334 -4.33 -6.90 -19.08
N GLY A 335 -4.73 -8.18 -19.01
CA GLY A 335 -3.95 -9.20 -18.33
C GLY A 335 -3.74 -8.89 -16.86
N ILE A 336 -4.75 -8.36 -16.18
CA ILE A 336 -4.68 -8.02 -14.76
C ILE A 336 -5.85 -8.71 -14.08
N ALA A 337 -5.61 -9.61 -13.14
CA ALA A 337 -6.69 -10.30 -12.44
C ALA A 337 -7.65 -9.29 -11.78
N PRO A 338 -8.95 -9.65 -11.65
CA PRO A 338 -9.93 -8.80 -10.99
C PRO A 338 -9.45 -8.28 -9.63
N PRO A 339 -9.64 -6.98 -9.31
CA PRO A 339 -9.12 -6.39 -8.06
C PRO A 339 -9.51 -7.12 -6.77
N GLY A 340 -10.71 -7.71 -6.74
CA GLY A 340 -11.16 -8.53 -5.61
C GLY A 340 -10.27 -9.75 -5.40
N ILE A 341 -9.99 -10.50 -6.47
CA ILE A 341 -9.12 -11.69 -6.43
C ILE A 341 -7.71 -11.30 -6.00
N ARG A 342 -7.17 -10.22 -6.57
CA ARG A 342 -5.83 -9.73 -6.24
C ARG A 342 -5.67 -9.40 -4.75
N ARG A 343 -6.64 -8.69 -4.16
CA ARG A 343 -6.62 -8.37 -2.72
C ARG A 343 -6.81 -9.60 -1.84
N CYS A 344 -7.66 -10.55 -2.23
CA CYS A 344 -7.82 -11.80 -1.50
C CYS A 344 -6.50 -12.59 -1.47
N VAL A 345 -5.87 -12.78 -2.63
CA VAL A 345 -4.59 -13.49 -2.70
C VAL A 345 -3.49 -12.75 -1.95
N ALA A 346 -3.43 -11.41 -2.02
CA ALA A 346 -2.47 -10.63 -1.23
C ALA A 346 -2.69 -10.78 0.29
N ALA A 347 -3.94 -10.95 0.74
CA ALA A 347 -4.25 -11.26 2.14
C ALA A 347 -3.85 -12.69 2.51
N ASP A 348 -4.04 -13.66 1.62
CA ASP A 348 -3.61 -15.05 1.82
C ASP A 348 -2.08 -15.18 1.83
N VAL A 349 -1.35 -14.38 1.05
CA VAL A 349 0.11 -14.27 1.13
C VAL A 349 0.54 -13.83 2.53
N GLU A 350 -0.14 -12.83 3.08
CA GLU A 350 0.12 -12.36 4.44
C GLU A 350 -0.19 -13.43 5.49
N ARG A 351 -1.27 -14.20 5.28
CA ARG A 351 -1.61 -15.36 6.14
C ARG A 351 -0.55 -16.44 6.06
N THR A 352 -0.04 -16.73 4.86
CA THR A 352 1.03 -17.71 4.64
C THR A 352 2.30 -17.31 5.40
N LYS A 353 2.70 -16.03 5.33
CA LYS A 353 3.83 -15.52 6.13
C LYS A 353 3.60 -15.66 7.63
N LYS A 354 2.39 -15.40 8.11
CA LYS A 354 2.03 -15.60 9.53
C LYS A 354 2.24 -17.05 9.97
N GLU A 355 1.89 -18.04 9.15
CA GLU A 355 2.03 -19.44 9.53
C GLU A 355 3.45 -19.98 9.34
N GLN A 356 4.15 -19.53 8.30
CA GLN A 356 5.41 -20.13 7.88
C GLN A 356 6.67 -19.38 8.33
N ASP A 357 6.60 -18.06 8.57
CA ASP A 357 7.78 -17.26 8.95
C ASP A 357 7.79 -16.96 10.46
N PRO A 358 8.71 -17.56 11.25
CA PRO A 358 8.84 -17.31 12.68
C PRO A 358 9.07 -15.85 13.06
N ARG A 359 9.59 -15.04 12.14
CA ARG A 359 9.88 -13.61 12.36
C ARG A 359 8.63 -12.74 12.23
N HIS A 360 7.54 -13.28 11.69
CA HIS A 360 6.33 -12.52 11.43
C HIS A 360 5.70 -11.98 12.72
N VAL A 361 5.18 -10.75 12.69
CA VAL A 361 4.66 -10.04 13.89
C VAL A 361 3.43 -10.70 14.54
N MET A 362 2.76 -11.59 13.81
CA MET A 362 1.62 -12.39 14.28
C MET A 362 1.94 -13.89 14.36
N PHE A 363 3.21 -14.29 14.27
CA PHE A 363 3.61 -15.69 14.39
C PHE A 363 3.12 -16.26 15.74
N ASN A 364 2.59 -17.49 15.74
CA ASN A 364 1.96 -18.16 16.89
C ASN A 364 0.76 -17.43 17.54
N GLN A 365 0.25 -16.34 16.97
CA GLN A 365 -0.96 -15.69 17.50
C GLN A 365 -2.16 -16.62 17.30
N LYS A 366 -2.78 -17.02 18.42
CA LYS A 366 -3.97 -17.87 18.43
C LYS A 366 -5.20 -17.08 17.97
N GLU A 367 -6.09 -17.76 17.26
CA GLU A 367 -7.37 -17.21 16.86
C GLU A 367 -8.32 -17.10 18.04
N VAL A 368 -9.05 -15.99 18.10
CA VAL A 368 -10.15 -15.83 19.03
C VAL A 368 -11.40 -16.49 18.45
N THR A 369 -12.13 -17.22 19.29
CA THR A 369 -13.38 -17.87 18.88
C THR A 369 -14.36 -16.86 18.30
N PRO A 370 -14.78 -17.01 17.03
CA PRO A 370 -15.61 -16.02 16.36
C PRO A 370 -17.05 -16.07 16.88
N ARG A 371 -17.53 -14.92 17.36
CA ARG A 371 -18.91 -14.68 17.79
C ARG A 371 -19.70 -13.89 16.75
N LEU A 372 -19.05 -12.96 16.03
CA LEU A 372 -19.68 -12.06 15.07
C LEU A 372 -19.73 -12.71 13.67
N LYS A 373 -20.90 -13.26 13.31
CA LYS A 373 -21.11 -13.90 12.00
C LYS A 373 -20.85 -12.96 10.82
N SER A 374 -21.29 -11.70 10.92
CA SER A 374 -21.18 -10.70 9.85
C SER A 374 -19.77 -10.12 9.68
N ARG A 375 -18.88 -10.29 10.67
CA ARG A 375 -17.50 -9.82 10.59
C ARG A 375 -16.66 -10.78 9.77
N ARG A 376 -15.84 -10.18 8.94
CA ARG A 376 -14.95 -10.80 7.98
C ARG A 376 -13.54 -10.37 8.35
N SER A 377 -12.97 -10.89 9.45
CA SER A 377 -11.65 -10.50 9.93
C SER A 377 -10.55 -11.10 9.06
N PHE A 378 -9.31 -10.63 9.23
CA PHE A 378 -8.14 -11.23 8.57
C PHE A 378 -8.05 -12.71 8.93
N MET A 379 -8.01 -13.03 10.23
CA MET A 379 -7.82 -14.42 10.67
C MET A 379 -8.95 -15.38 10.25
N LYS A 380 -10.16 -14.87 10.02
CA LYS A 380 -11.33 -15.71 9.68
C LYS A 380 -11.48 -16.03 8.20
N GLU A 381 -11.03 -15.15 7.30
CA GLU A 381 -11.28 -15.29 5.85
C GLU A 381 -10.05 -15.58 5.02
N THR A 382 -8.84 -15.43 5.58
CA THR A 382 -7.59 -15.72 4.85
C THR A 382 -7.10 -17.12 5.15
N HIS A 383 -6.44 -17.72 4.17
CA HIS A 383 -5.93 -19.09 4.25
C HIS A 383 -4.45 -19.14 3.88
N GLU A 384 -3.75 -20.14 4.40
CA GLU A 384 -2.40 -20.44 3.95
C GLU A 384 -2.43 -20.91 2.49
N MET A 385 -1.54 -20.34 1.68
CA MET A 385 -1.39 -20.66 0.27
C MET A 385 -0.47 -21.85 0.07
N LYS A 386 -0.82 -22.70 -0.89
CA LYS A 386 -0.02 -23.88 -1.27
C LYS A 386 0.75 -23.70 -2.58
N VAL A 387 0.40 -22.68 -3.35
CA VAL A 387 0.94 -22.41 -4.69
C VAL A 387 1.38 -20.95 -4.79
N ASP A 388 2.10 -20.62 -5.86
CA ASP A 388 2.58 -19.26 -6.11
C ASP A 388 1.42 -18.24 -6.17
N PRO A 389 1.62 -16.99 -5.69
CA PRO A 389 0.55 -15.98 -5.71
C PRO A 389 0.00 -15.65 -7.10
N VAL A 390 0.80 -15.75 -8.17
CA VAL A 390 0.32 -15.56 -9.54
C VAL A 390 -0.58 -16.71 -9.95
N GLU A 391 -0.13 -17.94 -9.73
CA GLU A 391 -0.87 -19.17 -10.06
C GLU A 391 -2.22 -19.20 -9.32
N GLU A 392 -2.24 -18.87 -8.03
CA GLU A 392 -3.50 -18.82 -7.25
C GLU A 392 -4.47 -17.76 -7.80
N ARG A 393 -3.96 -16.61 -8.27
CA ARG A 393 -4.81 -15.59 -8.90
C ARG A 393 -5.38 -16.06 -10.22
N GLU A 394 -4.57 -16.68 -11.07
CA GLU A 394 -4.98 -17.20 -12.37
C GLU A 394 -6.00 -18.32 -12.22
N LYS A 395 -5.81 -19.22 -11.24
CA LYS A 395 -6.78 -20.26 -10.88
C LYS A 395 -8.11 -19.68 -10.46
N ARG A 396 -8.13 -18.81 -9.43
CA ARG A 396 -9.36 -18.17 -8.94
C ARG A 396 -10.06 -17.34 -10.01
N TRP A 397 -9.29 -16.71 -10.89
CA TRP A 397 -9.84 -15.94 -11.99
C TRP A 397 -10.45 -16.85 -13.06
N SER A 398 -9.77 -17.95 -13.40
CA SER A 398 -10.29 -18.94 -14.34
C SER A 398 -11.59 -19.58 -13.85
N ASP A 399 -11.65 -19.90 -12.55
CA ASP A 399 -12.85 -20.43 -11.90
C ASP A 399 -14.03 -19.44 -11.96
N LEU A 400 -13.75 -18.14 -11.76
CA LEU A 400 -14.76 -17.08 -11.80
C LEU A 400 -15.35 -16.90 -13.20
N GLU A 401 -14.51 -16.89 -14.24
CA GLU A 401 -14.94 -16.66 -15.63
C GLU A 401 -15.32 -17.97 -16.36
N LYS A 402 -15.11 -19.14 -15.73
CA LYS A 402 -15.30 -20.47 -16.31
C LYS A 402 -14.54 -20.65 -17.63
N THR A 403 -13.36 -20.05 -17.71
CA THR A 403 -12.47 -20.08 -18.87
C THR A 403 -11.05 -19.82 -18.42
N THR A 404 -10.06 -20.33 -19.14
CA THR A 404 -8.66 -20.17 -18.77
C THR A 404 -8.23 -18.70 -18.85
N CYS A 405 -7.75 -18.16 -17.74
CA CYS A 405 -7.34 -16.78 -17.58
C CYS A 405 -5.90 -16.68 -17.08
N TYR A 406 -5.13 -15.73 -17.62
CA TYR A 406 -3.73 -15.50 -17.27
C TYR A 406 -3.46 -14.01 -17.02
N GLU A 407 -2.48 -13.69 -16.18
CA GLU A 407 -2.01 -12.31 -15.94
C GLU A 407 -1.09 -11.80 -17.06
N ASN A 408 -1.47 -12.06 -18.33
CA ASN A 408 -0.77 -11.61 -19.53
C ASN A 408 -1.70 -10.77 -20.41
N LEU A 409 -1.13 -9.74 -21.05
CA LEU A 409 -1.90 -8.90 -21.97
C LEU A 409 -2.48 -9.76 -23.09
N ALA A 410 -3.73 -9.49 -23.45
CA ALA A 410 -4.36 -10.18 -24.56
C ALA A 410 -3.60 -9.95 -25.88
N ASN A 411 -3.85 -10.81 -26.86
CA ASN A 411 -3.26 -10.71 -28.19
C ASN A 411 -3.51 -9.33 -28.83
N GLY A 412 -2.53 -8.89 -29.63
CA GLY A 412 -2.47 -7.55 -30.23
C GLY A 412 -1.78 -6.48 -29.38
N HIS A 413 -1.19 -6.82 -28.24
CA HIS A 413 -0.53 -5.85 -27.35
C HIS A 413 0.79 -5.28 -27.89
N GLU A 414 1.36 -5.87 -28.93
CA GLU A 414 2.53 -5.35 -29.65
C GLU A 414 2.16 -4.30 -30.71
N LEU A 415 0.88 -4.19 -31.07
CA LEU A 415 0.38 -3.17 -31.99
C LEU A 415 0.60 -1.75 -31.41
N PRO A 416 0.73 -0.73 -32.27
CA PRO A 416 0.72 0.64 -31.79
C PRO A 416 -0.61 0.95 -31.05
N TYR A 417 -0.58 1.92 -30.14
CA TYR A 417 -1.69 2.11 -29.19
C TYR A 417 -3.05 2.38 -29.86
N VAL A 418 -3.08 3.05 -31.02
CA VAL A 418 -4.33 3.37 -31.73
C VAL A 418 -4.95 2.09 -32.33
N GLU A 419 -4.13 1.20 -32.85
CA GLU A 419 -4.55 -0.12 -33.31
C GLU A 419 -5.02 -0.98 -32.14
N TRP A 420 -4.28 -0.97 -31.03
CA TRP A 420 -4.65 -1.67 -29.80
C TRP A 420 -6.02 -1.22 -29.27
N LEU A 421 -6.26 0.09 -29.14
CA LEU A 421 -7.56 0.58 -28.67
C LEU A 421 -8.68 0.25 -29.68
N THR A 422 -8.41 0.31 -30.99
CA THR A 422 -9.39 -0.02 -32.03
C THR A 422 -9.77 -1.50 -31.93
N LEU A 423 -8.79 -2.40 -31.88
CA LEU A 423 -8.99 -3.83 -31.65
C LEU A 423 -9.83 -4.07 -30.38
N ASN A 424 -9.49 -3.40 -29.29
CA ASN A 424 -10.15 -3.57 -28.00
C ASN A 424 -11.62 -3.15 -28.01
N ARG A 425 -11.94 -2.08 -28.74
CA ARG A 425 -13.32 -1.61 -28.90
C ARG A 425 -14.17 -2.57 -29.73
N ILE A 426 -13.60 -3.11 -30.81
CA ILE A 426 -14.29 -4.09 -31.67
C ILE A 426 -14.51 -5.40 -30.89
N ARG A 427 -13.45 -5.96 -30.29
CA ARG A 427 -13.54 -7.28 -29.61
C ARG A 427 -14.41 -7.25 -28.36
N ALA A 428 -14.48 -6.11 -27.67
CA ALA A 428 -15.37 -5.93 -26.52
C ALA A 428 -16.80 -5.53 -26.90
N GLY A 429 -17.11 -5.41 -28.21
CA GLY A 429 -18.43 -5.06 -28.71
C GLY A 429 -18.90 -3.67 -28.25
N CYS A 430 -17.98 -2.71 -28.14
CA CYS A 430 -18.27 -1.37 -27.66
C CYS A 430 -17.32 -0.35 -28.28
N ALA A 431 -17.62 0.02 -29.53
CA ALA A 431 -16.87 1.01 -30.30
C ALA A 431 -17.68 2.30 -30.53
N ARG A 432 -17.05 3.36 -31.04
CA ARG A 432 -17.74 4.61 -31.44
C ARG A 432 -18.42 4.45 -32.79
N THR A 433 -19.33 3.49 -32.87
CA THR A 433 -20.18 3.28 -34.04
C THR A 433 -21.23 4.38 -34.13
N ALA A 434 -21.75 4.66 -35.32
CA ALA A 434 -22.76 5.68 -35.52
C ALA A 434 -24.01 5.45 -34.65
N VAL A 435 -24.41 4.18 -34.47
CA VAL A 435 -25.47 3.79 -33.55
C VAL A 435 -25.13 4.12 -32.09
N ASN A 436 -23.91 3.80 -31.65
CA ASN A 436 -23.48 4.10 -30.28
C ASN A 436 -23.36 5.60 -30.03
N LEU A 437 -22.82 6.36 -31.00
CA LEU A 437 -22.71 7.81 -30.93
C LEU A 437 -24.09 8.48 -30.87
N THR A 438 -25.06 7.99 -31.64
CA THR A 438 -26.46 8.44 -31.59
C THR A 438 -27.09 8.14 -30.23
N ARG A 439 -26.90 6.92 -29.71
CA ARG A 439 -27.35 6.56 -28.36
C ARG A 439 -26.73 7.43 -27.26
N TRP A 440 -25.53 7.97 -27.49
CA TRP A 440 -24.85 8.85 -26.55
C TRP A 440 -25.12 10.34 -26.82
N GLY A 441 -25.98 10.69 -27.78
CA GLY A 441 -26.34 12.07 -28.11
C GLY A 441 -25.20 12.89 -28.73
N ILE A 442 -24.27 12.23 -29.44
CA ILE A 442 -23.12 12.89 -30.07
C ILE A 442 -23.40 13.25 -31.54
N GLN A 443 -24.25 12.47 -32.22
CA GLN A 443 -24.66 12.70 -33.61
C GLN A 443 -26.04 12.09 -33.85
N ASP A 444 -26.68 12.41 -34.97
CA ASP A 444 -28.04 11.91 -35.30
C ASP A 444 -28.05 10.83 -36.39
N ASP A 445 -26.95 10.69 -37.15
CA ASP A 445 -26.85 9.68 -38.20
C ASP A 445 -26.36 8.34 -37.62
N VAL A 446 -27.01 7.26 -38.04
CA VAL A 446 -26.69 5.87 -37.67
C VAL A 446 -26.03 5.10 -38.83
N LYS A 447 -25.89 5.70 -40.00
CA LYS A 447 -25.38 5.06 -41.21
C LYS A 447 -23.85 4.99 -41.21
N CYS A 448 -23.34 3.92 -41.82
CA CYS A 448 -21.93 3.76 -42.13
C CYS A 448 -21.58 4.66 -43.32
N PRO A 449 -20.52 5.49 -43.24
CA PRO A 449 -20.09 6.33 -44.35
C PRO A 449 -19.69 5.54 -45.62
N ASP A 450 -19.25 4.29 -45.46
CA ASP A 450 -18.71 3.51 -46.57
C ASP A 450 -19.80 2.74 -47.34
N CYS A 451 -20.79 2.16 -46.66
CA CYS A 451 -21.81 1.28 -47.28
C CYS A 451 -23.25 1.76 -47.10
N GLY A 452 -23.48 2.84 -46.36
CA GLY A 452 -24.82 3.40 -46.09
C GLY A 452 -25.71 2.57 -45.13
N GLN A 453 -25.29 1.36 -44.75
CA GLN A 453 -26.03 0.51 -43.80
C GLN A 453 -25.89 1.02 -42.36
N LYS A 454 -26.76 0.57 -41.45
CA LYS A 454 -26.70 0.93 -40.04
C LYS A 454 -25.39 0.44 -39.40
N GLN A 455 -24.55 1.36 -38.91
CA GLN A 455 -23.25 1.02 -38.32
C GLN A 455 -23.42 0.57 -36.86
N THR A 456 -23.65 -0.72 -36.66
CA THR A 456 -23.64 -1.39 -35.34
C THR A 456 -22.23 -1.93 -35.01
N ASP A 457 -22.03 -2.44 -33.78
CA ASP A 457 -20.77 -3.13 -33.42
C ASP A 457 -20.57 -4.42 -34.23
N ASP A 458 -21.63 -5.14 -34.59
CA ASP A 458 -21.56 -6.34 -35.45
C ASP A 458 -21.27 -5.98 -36.91
N HIS A 459 -21.79 -4.85 -37.38
CA HIS A 459 -21.51 -4.35 -38.73
C HIS A 459 -20.01 -4.12 -38.96
N LEU A 460 -19.26 -3.71 -37.93
CA LEU A 460 -17.80 -3.52 -38.05
C LEU A 460 -17.08 -4.81 -38.45
N LEU A 461 -17.62 -5.98 -38.11
CA LEU A 461 -17.05 -7.30 -38.37
C LEU A 461 -17.28 -7.80 -39.81
N VAL A 462 -18.09 -7.10 -40.60
CA VAL A 462 -18.47 -7.55 -41.96
C VAL A 462 -18.25 -6.48 -43.03
N CYS A 463 -18.29 -5.19 -42.64
CA CYS A 463 -18.31 -4.09 -43.58
C CYS A 463 -16.94 -3.88 -44.26
N GLY A 464 -16.91 -4.11 -45.58
CA GLY A 464 -15.76 -3.81 -46.44
C GLY A 464 -14.53 -4.67 -46.17
N THR A 465 -14.72 -5.87 -45.60
CA THR A 465 -13.65 -6.81 -45.24
C THR A 465 -13.64 -8.09 -46.07
N GLY A 466 -14.55 -8.23 -47.05
CA GLY A 466 -14.66 -9.38 -47.97
C GLY A 466 -15.17 -10.69 -47.33
N THR A 467 -14.92 -10.90 -46.04
CA THR A 467 -15.37 -12.05 -45.23
C THR A 467 -15.79 -11.58 -43.84
N ALA A 468 -16.75 -12.29 -43.22
CA ALA A 468 -17.24 -12.00 -41.87
C ALA A 468 -16.26 -12.46 -40.78
N TYR A 469 -16.11 -11.68 -39.72
CA TYR A 469 -15.26 -11.97 -38.56
C TYR A 469 -16.13 -12.36 -37.36
N THR A 470 -15.65 -13.30 -36.55
CA THR A 470 -16.23 -13.56 -35.23
C THR A 470 -15.48 -12.77 -34.15
N ARG A 471 -16.11 -12.49 -33.00
CA ARG A 471 -15.42 -11.79 -31.91
C ARG A 471 -14.37 -12.67 -31.25
N GLU A 472 -14.60 -13.97 -31.24
CA GLU A 472 -13.70 -15.02 -30.73
C GLU A 472 -12.37 -15.01 -31.50
N GLU A 473 -12.40 -14.84 -32.82
CA GLU A 473 -11.20 -14.66 -33.65
C GLU A 473 -10.33 -13.48 -33.18
N LEU A 474 -10.93 -12.39 -32.67
CA LEU A 474 -10.21 -11.20 -32.18
C LEU A 474 -9.58 -11.39 -30.80
N TRP A 475 -9.85 -12.50 -30.12
CA TRP A 475 -9.13 -12.94 -28.92
C TRP A 475 -7.96 -13.88 -29.25
N GLY A 476 -7.95 -14.47 -30.44
CA GLY A 476 -6.87 -15.33 -30.95
C GLY A 476 -5.61 -14.58 -31.36
N GLU A 477 -4.64 -15.29 -31.92
CA GLU A 477 -3.38 -14.69 -32.39
C GLU A 477 -3.63 -13.67 -33.52
N MET A 478 -2.84 -12.61 -33.52
CA MET A 478 -2.90 -11.61 -34.59
C MET A 478 -2.35 -12.18 -35.89
N ASN A 479 -3.09 -11.97 -36.99
CA ASN A 479 -2.68 -12.35 -38.32
C ASN A 479 -3.03 -11.22 -39.31
N ASN A 480 -2.57 -11.34 -40.56
CA ASN A 480 -2.80 -10.32 -41.60
C ASN A 480 -4.29 -9.95 -41.77
N ARG A 481 -5.19 -10.90 -41.54
CA ARG A 481 -6.64 -10.69 -41.67
C ARG A 481 -7.18 -9.83 -40.52
N THR A 482 -6.89 -10.20 -39.27
CA THR A 482 -7.33 -9.42 -38.10
C THR A 482 -6.66 -8.05 -38.03
N GLU A 483 -5.40 -7.93 -38.48
CA GLU A 483 -4.73 -6.64 -38.64
C GLU A 483 -5.39 -5.76 -39.69
N GLY A 484 -5.80 -6.32 -40.83
CA GLY A 484 -6.52 -5.60 -41.88
C GLY A 484 -7.83 -4.98 -41.38
N LEU A 485 -8.59 -5.73 -40.57
CA LEU A 485 -9.80 -5.22 -39.91
C LEU A 485 -9.49 -4.03 -38.98
N VAL A 486 -8.45 -4.15 -38.16
CA VAL A 486 -8.04 -3.07 -37.23
C VAL A 486 -7.59 -1.84 -38.01
N GLN A 487 -6.78 -2.00 -39.06
CA GLN A 487 -6.31 -0.89 -39.89
C GLN A 487 -7.47 -0.18 -40.59
N ARG A 488 -8.49 -0.91 -41.07
CA ARG A 488 -9.69 -0.32 -41.66
C ARG A 488 -10.39 0.65 -40.71
N TRP A 489 -10.55 0.25 -39.46
CA TRP A 489 -11.29 1.01 -38.45
C TRP A 489 -10.42 1.95 -37.61
N LYS A 490 -9.10 1.92 -37.79
CA LYS A 490 -8.14 2.78 -37.09
C LYS A 490 -8.52 4.25 -37.28
N GLY A 491 -8.66 4.97 -36.16
CA GLY A 491 -9.02 6.39 -36.15
C GLY A 491 -10.48 6.70 -36.55
N ARG A 492 -11.30 5.70 -36.88
CA ARG A 492 -12.71 5.85 -37.26
C ARG A 492 -13.70 5.51 -36.14
N ILE A 493 -13.29 4.76 -35.11
CA ILE A 493 -14.16 4.23 -34.04
C ILE A 493 -13.55 4.28 -32.63
#